data_AF-A0A8B6G451-F1
#
_entry.id   AF-A0A8B6G451-F1
#
_cell.length_a   1.000
_cell.length_b   1.000
_cell.length_c   1.000
_cell.angle_alpha   90.00
_cell.angle_beta   90.00
_cell.angle_gamma   90.00
#
_symmetry.space_group_name_H-M   'P 1'
#
loop_
_entity.id
_entity.type
_entity.pdbx_description
1 polymer ?
#
loop_
_entity_poly.entity_id
_entity_poly.type
_entity_poly.pdbx_seq_one_letter_code
_entity_poly.pdbx_strand_id
1 'polypeptide(L)'
;MTTNVDTSDGLVNSASGTGFIPLPPDSTNENFNTYRPKYVLVQFDENRVGEKIRSKLRTLVPDGKSTPIAVHEVTVKLRKFSSKRTQFPLTLAWAVTIHKAQGRTVDQLVVSTKGSFKAGQMYTALSRVKTQDGLFILADQSIKTSDVIVLTETWLKQHVTSFNLELSQEYHLYRQDYSLPNKRPQGGVAIYVRKSFRLDKELRFLNVDLQYQCLLLSCRIDPSKRLLIVAIYIPPNTKNESYFKNLENLLCAIPSDSVPTILCGDFNANIASTDLKTSTLKGLTAYYGYLQYIQQPTHRKGATLDHVYVNRNFDNSEITLVTPLHFSDHFHIHLAVPWRKLFYN
;
A
#
# COMPACT_ATOMS: atom_id res chain seq x y z
N MET A 1 10.36 8.07 27.38
CA MET A 1 9.17 8.92 27.55
C MET A 1 9.46 10.27 26.95
N THR A 2 8.53 10.81 26.15
CA THR A 2 8.58 12.18 25.62
C THR A 2 7.59 13.02 26.41
N THR A 3 8.07 14.00 27.15
CA THR A 3 7.25 14.92 27.96
C THR A 3 7.18 16.27 27.29
N ASN A 4 5.99 16.89 27.29
CA ASN A 4 5.86 18.27 26.86
C ASN A 4 6.73 19.17 27.76
N VAL A 5 7.36 20.18 27.17
CA VAL A 5 8.25 21.11 27.88
C VAL A 5 7.42 22.22 28.54
N ASP A 6 6.56 22.87 27.76
CA ASP A 6 5.61 23.87 28.24
C ASP A 6 4.37 23.88 27.32
N THR A 7 3.27 23.31 27.81
CA THR A 7 2.01 23.28 27.05
C THR A 7 1.39 24.67 26.87
N SER A 8 1.65 25.60 27.79
CA SER A 8 1.10 26.96 27.77
C SER A 8 1.81 27.86 26.76
N ASP A 9 3.02 27.49 26.33
CA ASP A 9 3.83 28.18 25.32
C ASP A 9 3.91 27.37 24.01
N GLY A 10 3.08 26.33 23.85
CA GLY A 10 3.04 25.50 22.65
C GLY A 10 4.26 24.57 22.46
N LEU A 11 5.15 24.47 23.44
CA LEU A 11 6.33 23.61 23.44
C LEU A 11 5.95 22.16 23.81
N VAL A 12 5.24 21.52 22.90
CA VAL A 12 4.70 20.16 23.05
C VAL A 12 5.39 19.18 22.09
N ASN A 13 5.19 17.87 22.30
CA ASN A 13 5.71 16.81 21.42
C ASN A 13 5.28 16.97 19.94
N SER A 14 4.19 17.72 19.73
CA SER A 14 3.71 18.35 18.50
C SER A 14 4.75 19.08 17.68
N ALA A 15 5.42 20.01 18.37
CA ALA A 15 6.07 21.17 17.78
C ALA A 15 7.22 20.78 16.87
N SER A 16 7.35 21.49 15.75
CA SER A 16 8.35 21.22 14.72
C SER A 16 8.91 22.52 14.20
N GLY A 17 10.16 22.48 13.78
CA GLY A 17 10.92 23.64 13.39
C GLY A 17 12.33 23.27 12.98
N THR A 18 13.06 24.27 12.51
CA THR A 18 14.46 24.12 12.12
C THR A 18 15.36 24.53 13.27
N GLY A 19 16.24 23.61 13.68
CA GLY A 19 17.17 23.83 14.78
C GLY A 19 18.55 24.25 14.30
N PHE A 20 19.17 25.19 15.01
CA PHE A 20 20.54 25.64 14.80
C PHE A 20 21.28 25.65 16.14
N ILE A 21 22.54 25.19 16.13
CA ILE A 21 23.41 25.23 17.31
C ILE A 21 24.12 26.59 17.31
N PRO A 22 23.98 27.39 18.37
CA PRO A 22 24.67 28.67 18.46
C PRO A 22 26.18 28.45 18.56
N LEU A 23 26.94 29.30 17.84
CA LEU A 23 28.40 29.29 17.85
C LEU A 23 28.94 29.55 19.27
N PRO A 24 30.14 29.03 19.59
CA PRO A 24 30.83 29.38 20.84
C PRO A 24 31.00 30.90 20.96
N PRO A 25 30.87 31.47 22.17
CA PRO A 25 31.01 32.92 22.38
C PRO A 25 32.37 33.49 21.95
N ASP A 26 33.44 32.70 22.06
CA ASP A 26 34.81 33.11 21.74
C ASP A 26 35.32 32.37 20.49
N SER A 27 35.15 32.99 19.34
CA SER A 27 35.51 32.47 18.00
C SER A 27 37.03 32.42 17.73
N THR A 28 37.89 32.51 18.74
CA THR A 28 39.34 32.63 18.51
C THR A 28 40.19 31.43 18.86
N ASN A 29 39.81 30.47 19.74
CA ASN A 29 40.64 29.25 19.97
C ASN A 29 40.05 28.18 20.93
N GLU A 30 38.73 28.00 21.02
CA GLU A 30 38.18 26.85 21.77
C GLU A 30 37.83 25.69 20.83
N ASN A 31 38.49 24.56 21.05
CA ASN A 31 38.23 23.30 20.35
C ASN A 31 36.71 23.03 20.28
N PHE A 32 36.14 23.00 19.08
CA PHE A 32 34.75 22.55 18.85
C PHE A 32 34.44 21.20 19.53
N ASN A 33 35.46 20.37 19.75
CA ASN A 33 35.38 19.09 20.45
C ASN A 33 34.99 19.21 21.94
N THR A 34 35.22 20.35 22.61
CA THR A 34 34.92 20.55 24.04
C THR A 34 33.70 21.45 24.29
N TYR A 35 33.16 22.09 23.25
CA TYR A 35 31.98 22.96 23.40
C TYR A 35 30.73 22.15 23.78
N ARG A 36 30.06 22.60 24.84
CA ARG A 36 28.79 22.05 25.32
C ARG A 36 27.72 23.15 25.22
N PRO A 37 26.92 23.18 24.15
CA PRO A 37 25.87 24.17 24.01
C PRO A 37 24.87 24.04 25.17
N LYS A 38 24.49 25.17 25.77
CA LYS A 38 23.46 25.22 26.83
C LYS A 38 22.04 25.29 26.26
N TYR A 39 21.92 25.76 25.02
CA TYR A 39 20.67 25.93 24.30
C TYR A 39 20.85 25.59 22.82
N VAL A 40 19.76 25.15 22.20
CA VAL A 40 19.60 25.04 20.75
C VAL A 40 18.56 26.07 20.33
N LEU A 41 18.83 26.84 19.29
CA LEU A 41 17.87 27.79 18.73
C LEU A 41 16.97 27.03 17.76
N VAL A 42 15.65 27.06 17.99
CA VAL A 42 14.68 26.40 17.12
C VAL A 42 13.72 27.43 16.55
N GLN A 43 13.76 27.61 15.24
CA GLN A 43 12.74 28.36 14.52
C GLN A 43 11.55 27.43 14.25
N PHE A 44 10.51 27.53 15.08
CA PHE A 44 9.29 26.73 14.92
C PHE A 44 8.47 27.16 13.71
N ASP A 45 7.79 26.20 13.09
CA ASP A 45 6.93 26.43 11.92
C ASP A 45 5.74 27.36 12.25
N GLU A 46 5.25 27.28 13.50
CA GLU A 46 4.22 28.15 14.03
C GLU A 46 4.84 29.24 14.92
N ASN A 47 4.74 30.51 14.50
CA ASN A 47 5.32 31.64 15.22
C ASN A 47 4.86 31.75 16.69
N ARG A 48 3.65 31.30 17.03
CA ARG A 48 3.14 31.33 18.42
C ARG A 48 3.89 30.39 19.38
N VAL A 49 4.58 29.38 18.86
CA VAL A 49 5.26 28.37 19.67
C VAL A 49 6.55 28.93 20.25
N GLY A 50 6.67 28.92 21.58
CA GLY A 50 7.84 29.42 22.29
C GLY A 50 7.88 30.95 22.42
N GLU A 51 6.77 31.65 22.18
CA GLU A 51 6.71 33.11 22.17
C GLU A 51 7.06 33.72 23.53
N LYS A 52 6.57 33.12 24.62
CA LYS A 52 6.87 33.60 25.98
C LYS A 52 8.36 33.45 26.28
N ILE A 53 8.94 32.30 25.95
CA ILE A 53 10.38 32.06 26.16
C ILE A 53 11.22 32.99 25.28
N ARG A 54 10.86 33.20 24.01
CA ARG A 54 11.57 34.15 23.13
C ARG A 54 11.56 35.56 23.69
N SER A 55 10.42 36.03 24.18
CA SER A 55 10.30 37.36 24.78
C SER A 55 11.17 37.49 26.03
N LYS A 56 11.18 36.46 26.89
CA LYS A 56 11.96 36.43 28.13
C LYS A 56 13.47 36.37 27.89
N LEU A 57 13.91 35.65 26.86
CA LEU A 57 15.33 35.40 26.55
C LEU A 57 15.79 36.11 25.27
N ARG A 58 15.24 37.29 24.99
CA ARG A 58 15.47 38.06 23.75
C ARG A 58 16.96 38.32 23.45
N THR A 59 17.80 38.44 24.48
CA THR A 59 19.25 38.65 24.34
C THR A 59 19.98 37.45 23.72
N LEU A 60 19.40 36.25 23.81
CA LEU A 60 19.95 35.00 23.27
C LEU A 60 19.38 34.65 21.88
N VAL A 61 18.55 35.53 21.30
CA VAL A 61 17.82 35.28 20.04
C VAL A 61 18.23 36.34 19.00
N PRO A 62 19.34 36.12 18.27
CA PRO A 62 19.88 37.12 17.33
C PRO A 62 18.93 37.44 16.17
N ASP A 63 18.12 36.47 15.76
CA ASP A 63 17.22 36.55 14.61
C ASP A 63 15.80 37.07 14.97
N GLY A 64 15.53 37.26 16.27
CA GLY A 64 14.21 37.59 16.82
C GLY A 64 13.10 36.57 16.58
N LYS A 65 13.40 35.41 15.96
CA LYS A 65 12.41 34.42 15.50
C LYS A 65 12.62 33.04 16.11
N SER A 66 13.85 32.70 16.49
CA SER A 66 14.19 31.41 17.07
C SER A 66 13.88 31.33 18.56
N THR A 67 13.40 30.19 19.01
CA THR A 67 13.16 29.91 20.43
C THR A 67 14.35 29.17 21.03
N PRO A 68 14.98 29.68 22.11
CA PRO A 68 16.07 28.97 22.79
C PRO A 68 15.52 27.80 23.60
N ILE A 69 15.93 26.58 23.24
CA ILE A 69 15.57 25.33 23.91
C ILE A 69 16.75 24.86 24.75
N ALA A 70 16.61 24.89 26.07
CA ALA A 70 17.64 24.48 27.01
C ALA A 70 17.76 22.95 27.14
N VAL A 71 18.91 22.50 27.66
CA VAL A 71 19.11 21.10 28.07
C VAL A 71 18.15 20.76 29.22
N HIS A 72 17.46 19.63 29.12
CA HIS A 72 16.62 19.08 30.18
C HIS A 72 17.29 17.89 30.86
N GLU A 73 17.29 17.88 32.19
CA GLU A 73 17.65 16.72 33.00
C GLU A 73 16.38 16.01 33.48
N VAL A 74 16.22 14.74 33.11
CA VAL A 74 15.10 13.89 33.53
C VAL A 74 15.63 12.77 34.40
N THR A 75 15.10 12.63 35.61
CA THR A 75 15.38 11.48 36.46
C THR A 75 14.40 10.35 36.15
N VAL A 76 14.92 9.24 35.65
CA VAL A 76 14.16 8.01 35.39
C VAL A 76 14.31 7.09 36.59
N LYS A 77 13.20 6.87 37.32
CA LYS A 77 13.13 5.87 38.39
C LYS A 77 12.75 4.52 37.77
N LEU A 78 13.68 3.58 37.81
CA LEU A 78 13.44 2.15 37.61
C LEU A 78 13.29 1.50 38.99
N ARG A 79 12.56 0.37 39.07
CA ARG A 79 12.13 -0.24 40.35
C ARG A 79 13.19 -0.26 41.47
N LYS A 80 14.46 -0.52 41.16
CA LYS A 80 15.58 -0.54 42.13
C LYS A 80 16.68 0.49 41.88
N PHE A 81 16.59 1.31 40.84
CA PHE A 81 17.66 2.24 40.42
C PHE A 81 17.08 3.56 39.94
N SER A 82 17.75 4.68 40.22
CA SER A 82 17.45 5.96 39.58
C SER A 82 18.59 6.36 38.66
N SER A 83 18.28 6.68 37.40
CA SER A 83 19.26 7.23 36.45
C SER A 83 18.84 8.63 36.04
N LYS A 84 19.81 9.54 35.89
CA LYS A 84 19.59 10.88 35.33
C LYS A 84 19.95 10.86 33.85
N ARG A 85 19.14 11.52 33.03
CA ARG A 85 19.37 11.69 31.59
C ARG A 85 19.33 13.17 31.27
N THR A 86 20.43 13.67 30.71
CA THR A 86 20.62 15.08 30.38
C THR A 86 20.67 15.22 28.86
N GLN A 87 19.68 15.88 28.25
CA GLN A 87 19.59 16.03 26.79
C GLN A 87 18.74 17.23 26.38
N PHE A 88 18.88 17.71 25.16
CA PHE A 88 17.88 18.59 24.58
C PHE A 88 16.56 17.82 24.34
N PRO A 89 15.40 18.40 24.65
CA PRO A 89 14.09 17.78 24.42
C PRO A 89 13.69 17.85 22.93
N LEU A 90 14.63 17.57 22.03
CA LEU A 90 14.47 17.62 20.58
C LEU A 90 14.77 16.25 19.98
N THR A 91 14.19 15.95 18.83
CA THR A 91 14.48 14.74 18.06
C THR A 91 14.45 15.12 16.58
N LEU A 92 15.53 14.79 15.85
CA LEU A 92 15.55 14.97 14.40
C LEU A 92 14.45 14.10 13.77
N ALA A 93 13.62 14.70 12.93
CA ALA A 93 12.50 14.02 12.30
C ALA A 93 12.40 14.42 10.82
N TRP A 94 12.50 13.41 9.95
CA TRP A 94 12.16 13.52 8.51
C TRP A 94 10.71 13.10 8.23
N ALA A 95 10.09 12.38 9.17
CA ALA A 95 8.71 11.96 9.14
C ALA A 95 8.17 11.89 10.56
N VAL A 96 6.86 12.05 10.71
CA VAL A 96 6.16 11.95 11.99
C VAL A 96 5.07 10.88 11.91
N THR A 97 4.76 10.24 13.03
CA THR A 97 3.63 9.30 13.09
C THR A 97 2.31 10.06 12.98
N ILE A 98 1.28 9.39 12.46
CA ILE A 98 -0.08 9.97 12.35
C ILE A 98 -0.55 10.55 13.69
N HIS A 99 -0.29 9.82 14.77
CA HIS A 99 -0.64 10.24 16.13
C HIS A 99 0.07 11.54 16.54
N LYS A 100 1.31 11.77 16.10
CA LYS A 100 2.04 13.02 16.37
C LYS A 100 1.61 14.17 15.46
N ALA A 101 1.08 13.87 14.27
CA ALA A 101 0.53 14.85 13.34
C ALA A 101 -0.92 15.28 13.67
N GLN A 102 -1.53 14.72 14.71
CA GLN A 102 -2.90 15.03 15.08
C GLN A 102 -3.07 16.54 15.38
N GLY A 103 -4.05 17.18 14.75
CA GLY A 103 -4.33 18.61 14.92
C GLY A 103 -3.57 19.55 13.98
N ARG A 104 -2.68 19.02 13.11
CA ARG A 104 -2.01 19.81 12.08
C ARG A 104 -2.70 19.69 10.73
N THR A 105 -2.67 20.76 9.97
CA THR A 105 -3.11 20.76 8.57
C THR A 105 -1.92 21.16 7.72
N VAL A 106 -1.59 20.35 6.72
CA VAL A 106 -0.45 20.54 5.81
C VAL A 106 -0.94 20.74 4.38
N ASP A 107 -0.18 21.48 3.58
CA ASP A 107 -0.52 21.71 2.17
C ASP A 107 -0.20 20.49 1.31
N GLN A 108 0.88 19.78 1.64
CA GLN A 108 1.28 18.53 1.01
C GLN A 108 1.56 17.47 2.06
N LEU A 109 1.12 16.23 1.80
CA LEU A 109 1.25 15.10 2.70
C LEU A 109 1.66 13.86 1.92
N VAL A 110 2.79 13.27 2.32
CA VAL A 110 3.19 11.94 1.86
C VAL A 110 2.83 10.91 2.93
N VAL A 111 1.87 10.04 2.66
CA VAL A 111 1.44 8.97 3.56
C VAL A 111 2.01 7.64 3.09
N SER A 112 2.83 6.99 3.91
CA SER A 112 3.19 5.60 3.67
C SER A 112 2.11 4.66 4.21
N THR A 113 1.68 3.70 3.38
CA THR A 113 0.79 2.62 3.81
C THR A 113 1.54 1.41 4.38
N LYS A 114 2.88 1.47 4.44
CA LYS A 114 3.69 0.40 5.06
C LYS A 114 3.48 0.40 6.58
N GLY A 115 2.94 -0.70 7.11
CA GLY A 115 2.71 -0.93 8.55
C GLY A 115 1.23 -0.86 8.96
N SER A 116 0.90 -1.47 10.11
CA SER A 116 -0.49 -1.71 10.52
C SER A 116 -1.27 -0.44 10.86
N PHE A 117 -2.14 -0.02 9.93
CA PHE A 117 -3.07 1.09 10.11
C PHE A 117 -4.48 0.57 10.42
N LYS A 118 -5.07 1.01 11.53
CA LYS A 118 -6.52 0.90 11.72
C LYS A 118 -7.20 1.95 10.83
N ALA A 119 -8.42 1.68 10.33
CA ALA A 119 -9.15 2.58 9.44
C ALA A 119 -9.22 4.04 9.97
N GLY A 120 -9.42 4.21 11.28
CA GLY A 120 -9.43 5.53 11.92
C GLY A 120 -8.08 6.27 11.88
N GLN A 121 -6.95 5.56 11.88
CA GLN A 121 -5.63 6.19 11.73
C GLN A 121 -5.41 6.67 10.30
N MET A 122 -5.79 5.87 9.30
CA MET A 122 -5.70 6.29 7.90
C MET A 122 -6.54 7.54 7.65
N TYR A 123 -7.80 7.55 8.10
CA TYR A 123 -8.64 8.75 8.05
C TYR A 123 -7.99 9.95 8.76
N THR A 124 -7.40 9.73 9.95
CA THR A 124 -6.69 10.79 10.68
C THR A 124 -5.52 11.34 9.89
N ALA A 125 -4.79 10.52 9.13
CA ALA A 125 -3.70 10.98 8.27
C ALA A 125 -4.23 11.76 7.06
N LEU A 126 -5.18 11.17 6.33
CA LEU A 126 -5.71 11.74 5.11
C LEU A 126 -6.44 13.08 5.37
N SER A 127 -7.09 13.23 6.53
CA SER A 127 -7.73 14.49 6.93
C SER A 127 -6.77 15.64 7.24
N ARG A 128 -5.44 15.42 7.22
CA ARG A 128 -4.45 16.48 7.47
C ARG A 128 -4.10 17.28 6.23
N VAL A 129 -4.42 16.80 5.04
CA VAL A 129 -4.16 17.51 3.79
C VAL A 129 -5.38 18.33 3.37
N LYS A 130 -5.16 19.56 2.89
CA LYS A 130 -6.25 20.48 2.51
C LYS A 130 -6.93 20.09 1.21
N THR A 131 -6.15 19.55 0.26
CA THR A 131 -6.60 19.26 -1.10
C THR A 131 -6.16 17.87 -1.51
N GLN A 132 -6.87 17.28 -2.46
CA GLN A 132 -6.50 15.99 -3.04
C GLN A 132 -5.14 16.06 -3.75
N ASP A 133 -4.85 17.16 -4.44
CA ASP A 133 -3.56 17.35 -5.15
C ASP A 133 -2.35 17.42 -4.21
N GLY A 134 -2.58 17.78 -2.95
CA GLY A 134 -1.54 17.76 -1.93
C GLY A 134 -1.28 16.36 -1.35
N LEU A 135 -2.11 15.36 -1.66
CA LEU A 135 -2.05 14.03 -1.06
C LEU A 135 -1.26 13.06 -1.93
N PHE A 136 -0.16 12.56 -1.39
CA PHE A 136 0.66 11.53 -2.02
C PHE A 136 0.64 10.28 -1.14
N ILE A 137 0.03 9.21 -1.62
CA ILE A 137 0.07 7.92 -0.93
C ILE A 137 1.23 7.12 -1.53
N LEU A 138 2.23 6.78 -0.72
CA LEU A 138 3.29 5.87 -1.14
C LEU A 138 2.68 4.47 -1.24
N ALA A 139 2.36 4.09 -2.47
CA ALA A 139 1.99 2.73 -2.81
C ALA A 139 3.07 1.74 -2.37
N ASP A 140 2.64 0.51 -2.09
CA ASP A 140 3.56 -0.59 -1.79
C ASP A 140 4.60 -0.72 -2.91
N GLN A 141 5.86 -0.99 -2.55
CA GLN A 141 6.91 -1.19 -3.54
C GLN A 141 6.60 -2.39 -4.44
N SER A 142 5.93 -3.41 -3.92
CA SER A 142 5.47 -4.55 -4.70
C SER A 142 4.64 -4.13 -5.91
N ILE A 143 3.69 -3.20 -5.71
CA ILE A 143 2.84 -2.65 -6.78
C ILE A 143 3.68 -1.89 -7.81
N LYS A 144 4.69 -1.12 -7.37
CA LYS A 144 5.55 -0.34 -8.27
C LYS A 144 6.51 -1.18 -9.10
N THR A 145 6.85 -2.38 -8.66
CA THR A 145 7.80 -3.27 -9.37
C THR A 145 7.11 -4.37 -10.18
N SER A 146 5.79 -4.56 -10.01
CA SER A 146 5.05 -5.60 -10.71
C SER A 146 4.92 -5.32 -12.21
N ASP A 147 5.18 -6.31 -13.05
CA ASP A 147 4.92 -6.19 -14.49
C ASP A 147 3.42 -6.20 -14.80
N VAL A 148 2.64 -6.91 -13.99
CA VAL A 148 1.19 -7.01 -14.10
C VAL A 148 0.55 -6.92 -12.72
N ILE A 149 -0.53 -6.13 -12.63
CA ILE A 149 -1.31 -5.97 -11.40
C ILE A 149 -2.75 -6.33 -11.73
N VAL A 150 -3.33 -7.25 -10.97
CA VAL A 150 -4.72 -7.66 -11.11
C VAL A 150 -5.49 -7.18 -9.88
N LEU A 151 -6.59 -6.48 -10.12
CA LEU A 151 -7.53 -6.02 -9.09
C LEU A 151 -8.89 -6.66 -9.33
N THR A 152 -9.47 -7.16 -8.25
CA THR A 152 -10.86 -7.60 -8.17
C THR A 152 -11.65 -6.61 -7.32
N GLU A 153 -12.97 -6.66 -7.41
CA GLU A 153 -13.85 -5.79 -6.63
C GLU A 153 -13.50 -4.31 -6.79
N THR A 154 -13.42 -3.84 -8.03
CA THR A 154 -13.03 -2.44 -8.28
C THR A 154 -14.13 -1.43 -7.91
N TRP A 155 -15.40 -1.88 -7.85
CA TRP A 155 -16.58 -1.07 -7.53
C TRP A 155 -16.72 0.21 -8.37
N LEU A 156 -16.13 0.23 -9.56
CA LEU A 156 -16.08 1.41 -10.42
C LEU A 156 -17.45 1.68 -11.04
N LYS A 157 -17.79 2.96 -11.14
CA LYS A 157 -18.98 3.43 -11.86
C LYS A 157 -18.58 3.73 -13.31
N GLN A 158 -19.51 3.52 -14.25
CA GLN A 158 -19.27 3.74 -15.69
C GLN A 158 -18.76 5.15 -16.03
N HIS A 159 -19.11 6.18 -15.25
CA HIS A 159 -18.65 7.56 -15.49
C HIS A 159 -17.22 7.84 -15.02
N VAL A 160 -16.60 6.94 -14.24
CA VAL A 160 -15.19 7.10 -13.84
C VAL A 160 -14.34 6.78 -15.06
N THR A 161 -13.72 7.79 -15.65
CA THR A 161 -12.84 7.60 -16.80
C THR A 161 -11.57 6.84 -16.41
N SER A 162 -11.01 6.05 -17.34
CA SER A 162 -9.75 5.31 -17.08
C SER A 162 -8.58 6.24 -16.79
N PHE A 163 -8.61 7.48 -17.28
CA PHE A 163 -7.60 8.51 -17.01
C PHE A 163 -7.44 8.79 -15.51
N ASN A 164 -8.55 8.80 -14.76
CA ASN A 164 -8.53 9.03 -13.31
C ASN A 164 -7.97 7.84 -12.52
N LEU A 165 -7.65 6.74 -13.18
CA LEU A 165 -7.16 5.50 -12.58
C LEU A 165 -5.75 5.14 -13.07
N GLU A 166 -5.07 6.01 -13.80
CA GLU A 166 -3.69 5.75 -14.22
C GLU A 166 -2.76 5.67 -13.00
N LEU A 167 -2.19 4.49 -12.75
CA LEU A 167 -1.21 4.30 -11.67
C LEU A 167 0.10 5.06 -11.95
N SER A 168 0.56 5.01 -13.20
CA SER A 168 1.71 5.77 -13.70
C SER A 168 1.70 5.75 -15.24
N GLN A 169 2.56 6.57 -15.84
CA GLN A 169 2.79 6.54 -17.28
C GLN A 169 3.41 5.22 -17.78
N GLU A 170 3.76 4.28 -16.91
CA GLU A 170 4.38 2.99 -17.27
C GLU A 170 3.37 1.85 -17.48
N TYR A 171 2.08 2.04 -17.19
CA TYR A 171 1.07 0.97 -17.31
C TYR A 171 -0.02 1.30 -18.33
N HIS A 172 -0.58 0.24 -18.91
CA HIS A 172 -1.87 0.26 -19.58
C HIS A 172 -2.92 -0.34 -18.64
N LEU A 173 -4.05 0.35 -18.47
CA LEU A 173 -5.20 -0.13 -17.71
C LEU A 173 -6.24 -0.76 -18.64
N TYR A 174 -6.61 -2.00 -18.34
CA TYR A 174 -7.76 -2.68 -18.92
C TYR A 174 -8.71 -3.06 -17.81
N ARG A 175 -10.01 -2.87 -18.00
CA ARG A 175 -11.00 -3.16 -16.95
C ARG A 175 -12.33 -3.61 -17.53
N GLN A 176 -13.07 -4.34 -16.71
CA GLN A 176 -14.48 -4.63 -16.91
C GLN A 176 -15.23 -4.20 -15.66
N ASP A 177 -16.06 -3.18 -15.82
CA ASP A 177 -16.86 -2.64 -14.74
C ASP A 177 -18.20 -3.38 -14.68
N TYR A 178 -18.64 -3.75 -13.49
CA TYR A 178 -19.99 -4.28 -13.30
C TYR A 178 -20.93 -3.17 -12.85
N SER A 179 -21.85 -2.79 -13.74
CA SER A 179 -22.91 -1.84 -13.43
C SER A 179 -24.21 -2.29 -14.07
N LEU A 180 -25.19 -2.62 -13.24
CA LEU A 180 -26.59 -2.68 -13.65
C LEU A 180 -27.21 -1.28 -13.53
N PRO A 181 -28.12 -0.88 -14.43
CA PRO A 181 -28.85 0.37 -14.30
C PRO A 181 -29.51 0.48 -12.92
N ASN A 182 -29.37 1.64 -12.27
CA ASN A 182 -29.99 1.96 -10.97
C ASN A 182 -29.59 1.08 -9.78
N LYS A 183 -28.53 0.26 -9.89
CA LYS A 183 -27.95 -0.47 -8.74
C LYS A 183 -26.58 0.08 -8.40
N ARG A 184 -26.21 -0.01 -7.12
CA ARG A 184 -24.82 0.24 -6.70
C ARG A 184 -23.89 -0.70 -7.49
N PRO A 185 -22.68 -0.25 -7.87
CA PRO A 185 -21.66 -1.12 -8.43
C PRO A 185 -21.52 -2.38 -7.55
N GLN A 186 -21.29 -3.52 -8.18
CA GLN A 186 -21.16 -4.81 -7.48
C GLN A 186 -20.01 -5.58 -8.11
N GLY A 187 -18.80 -5.31 -7.62
CA GLY A 187 -17.58 -5.91 -8.15
C GLY A 187 -16.87 -5.06 -9.21
N GLY A 188 -16.09 -5.74 -10.02
CA GLY A 188 -15.38 -5.26 -11.20
C GLY A 188 -14.00 -5.91 -11.24
N VAL A 189 -13.40 -6.03 -12.42
CA VAL A 189 -12.01 -6.48 -12.55
C VAL A 189 -11.20 -5.46 -13.34
N ALA A 190 -9.94 -5.27 -12.93
CA ALA A 190 -8.99 -4.44 -13.66
C ALA A 190 -7.62 -5.12 -13.71
N ILE A 191 -6.94 -4.98 -14.83
CA ILE A 191 -5.57 -5.42 -15.02
C ILE A 191 -4.75 -4.23 -15.50
N TYR A 192 -3.70 -3.90 -14.75
CA TYR A 192 -2.64 -3.02 -15.20
C TYR A 192 -1.51 -3.87 -15.78
N VAL A 193 -1.07 -3.56 -16.99
CA VAL A 193 0.05 -4.24 -17.66
C VAL A 193 1.11 -3.21 -17.99
N ARG A 194 2.37 -3.47 -17.64
CA ARG A 194 3.47 -2.57 -17.97
C ARG A 194 3.59 -2.38 -19.49
N LYS A 195 3.81 -1.15 -19.94
CA LYS A 195 3.87 -0.77 -21.37
C LYS A 195 4.99 -1.47 -22.15
N SER A 196 5.95 -2.09 -21.46
CA SER A 196 6.96 -2.96 -22.08
C SER A 196 6.35 -4.24 -22.69
N PHE A 197 5.16 -4.65 -22.27
CA PHE A 197 4.44 -5.79 -22.83
C PHE A 197 3.54 -5.29 -23.97
N ARG A 198 3.56 -6.02 -25.10
CA ARG A 198 2.68 -5.76 -26.25
C ARG A 198 1.42 -6.60 -26.12
N LEU A 199 0.24 -6.02 -26.23
CA LEU A 199 -1.02 -6.78 -26.19
C LEU A 199 -1.51 -7.17 -27.58
N ASP A 200 -1.86 -8.45 -27.76
CA ASP A 200 -2.59 -8.91 -28.95
C ASP A 200 -3.97 -8.27 -29.03
N LYS A 201 -4.47 -8.03 -30.24
CA LYS A 201 -5.80 -7.41 -30.45
C LYS A 201 -6.96 -8.40 -30.28
N GLU A 202 -6.75 -9.68 -30.59
CA GLU A 202 -7.84 -10.66 -30.76
C GLU A 202 -8.37 -11.27 -29.44
N LEU A 203 -7.60 -11.21 -28.35
CA LEU A 203 -7.94 -11.88 -27.09
C LEU A 203 -8.06 -10.88 -25.93
N ARG A 204 -8.69 -9.73 -26.14
CA ARG A 204 -8.78 -8.69 -25.10
C ARG A 204 -10.03 -8.79 -24.22
N PHE A 205 -11.11 -9.40 -24.70
CA PHE A 205 -12.42 -9.35 -24.03
C PHE A 205 -13.29 -10.53 -24.43
N LEU A 206 -13.12 -11.69 -23.77
CA LEU A 206 -14.14 -12.73 -23.84
C LEU A 206 -15.17 -12.42 -22.76
N ASN A 207 -16.28 -11.81 -23.18
CA ASN A 207 -17.37 -11.42 -22.30
C ASN A 207 -18.20 -12.68 -21.98
N VAL A 208 -17.69 -13.52 -21.07
CA VAL A 208 -18.33 -14.79 -20.68
C VAL A 208 -19.48 -14.47 -19.73
N ASP A 209 -20.61 -14.03 -20.29
CA ASP A 209 -21.87 -13.76 -19.59
C ASP A 209 -21.82 -12.71 -18.44
N LEU A 210 -22.87 -11.90 -18.31
CA LEU A 210 -22.91 -10.73 -17.41
C LEU A 210 -22.75 -11.08 -15.92
N GLN A 211 -22.94 -12.35 -15.53
CA GLN A 211 -22.77 -12.78 -14.13
C GLN A 211 -21.31 -12.96 -13.73
N TYR A 212 -20.42 -13.21 -14.69
CA TYR A 212 -18.99 -13.39 -14.46
C TYR A 212 -18.24 -12.14 -14.85
N GLN A 213 -17.37 -11.69 -13.96
CA GLN A 213 -16.57 -10.50 -14.19
C GLN A 213 -15.16 -10.98 -14.45
N CYS A 214 -14.83 -11.15 -15.73
CA CYS A 214 -13.57 -11.75 -16.15
C CYS A 214 -12.89 -10.98 -17.29
N LEU A 215 -11.60 -10.72 -17.14
CA LEU A 215 -10.81 -10.04 -18.15
C LEU A 215 -9.66 -10.94 -18.57
N LEU A 216 -9.65 -11.35 -19.84
CA LEU A 216 -8.57 -12.12 -20.45
C LEU A 216 -7.73 -11.17 -21.28
N LEU A 217 -6.43 -11.13 -21.00
CA LEU A 217 -5.45 -10.39 -21.79
C LEU A 217 -4.39 -11.34 -22.33
N SER A 218 -4.07 -11.15 -23.61
CA SER A 218 -2.94 -11.81 -24.26
C SER A 218 -1.77 -10.85 -24.37
N CYS A 219 -0.75 -11.11 -23.56
CA CYS A 219 0.43 -10.28 -23.42
C CYS A 219 1.62 -10.96 -24.10
N ARG A 220 2.30 -10.23 -24.98
CA ARG A 220 3.57 -10.63 -25.59
C ARG A 220 4.69 -9.83 -24.97
N ILE A 221 5.71 -10.53 -24.49
CA ILE A 221 6.93 -9.85 -24.09
C ILE A 221 7.92 -9.83 -25.26
N ASP A 222 7.92 -10.87 -26.10
CA ASP A 222 8.57 -10.88 -27.41
C ASP A 222 7.68 -11.60 -28.45
N PRO A 223 8.00 -11.57 -29.75
CA PRO A 223 7.17 -12.19 -30.78
C PRO A 223 6.86 -13.69 -30.56
N SER A 224 7.78 -14.42 -29.94
CA SER A 224 7.69 -15.86 -29.65
C SER A 224 7.15 -16.19 -28.26
N LYS A 225 7.17 -15.23 -27.33
CA LYS A 225 6.79 -15.43 -25.92
C LYS A 225 5.48 -14.72 -25.59
N ARG A 226 4.42 -15.52 -25.56
CA ARG A 226 3.05 -15.10 -25.29
C ARG A 226 2.60 -15.65 -23.94
N LEU A 227 2.00 -14.80 -23.11
CA LEU A 227 1.44 -15.10 -21.80
C LEU A 227 -0.02 -14.65 -21.77
N LEU A 228 -0.92 -15.53 -21.30
CA LEU A 228 -2.31 -15.18 -21.04
C LEU A 228 -2.51 -14.87 -19.56
N ILE A 229 -3.25 -13.80 -19.29
CA ILE A 229 -3.58 -13.37 -17.93
C ILE A 229 -5.08 -13.22 -17.85
N VAL A 230 -5.70 -13.94 -16.93
CA VAL A 230 -7.15 -13.97 -16.74
C VAL A 230 -7.46 -13.49 -15.33
N ALA A 231 -8.02 -12.29 -15.21
CA ALA A 231 -8.58 -11.79 -13.97
C ALA A 231 -10.01 -12.31 -13.82
N ILE A 232 -10.35 -12.83 -12.64
CA ILE A 232 -11.67 -13.41 -12.36
C ILE A 232 -12.20 -12.85 -11.04
N TYR A 233 -13.44 -12.36 -11.04
CA TYR A 233 -14.21 -12.11 -9.84
C TYR A 233 -15.55 -12.82 -9.92
N ILE A 234 -15.82 -13.67 -8.92
CA ILE A 234 -17.09 -14.39 -8.81
C ILE A 234 -17.82 -13.93 -7.56
N PRO A 235 -19.01 -13.32 -7.65
CA PRO A 235 -19.76 -12.87 -6.49
C PRO A 235 -20.06 -14.00 -5.49
N PRO A 236 -20.05 -13.74 -4.16
CA PRO A 236 -20.18 -14.78 -3.14
C PRO A 236 -21.52 -15.55 -3.18
N ASN A 237 -22.59 -14.89 -3.61
CA ASN A 237 -23.95 -15.46 -3.65
C ASN A 237 -24.31 -16.09 -5.02
N THR A 238 -23.31 -16.40 -5.84
CA THR A 238 -23.52 -17.06 -7.15
C THR A 238 -24.00 -18.49 -6.94
N LYS A 239 -25.08 -18.89 -7.63
CA LYS A 239 -25.61 -20.26 -7.59
C LYS A 239 -24.61 -21.24 -8.20
N ASN A 240 -24.48 -22.43 -7.62
CA ASN A 240 -23.54 -23.46 -8.07
C ASN A 240 -23.65 -23.81 -9.56
N GLU A 241 -24.86 -23.95 -10.10
CA GLU A 241 -25.07 -24.28 -11.51
C GLU A 241 -24.49 -23.18 -12.43
N SER A 242 -24.87 -21.92 -12.20
CA SER A 242 -24.29 -20.77 -12.89
C SER A 242 -22.78 -20.67 -12.65
N TYR A 243 -22.32 -21.05 -11.46
CA TYR A 243 -20.91 -20.99 -11.11
C TYR A 243 -20.06 -21.90 -12.02
N PHE A 244 -20.41 -23.19 -12.06
CA PHE A 244 -19.61 -24.16 -12.81
C PHE A 244 -19.77 -23.98 -14.31
N LYS A 245 -21.00 -23.74 -14.78
CA LYS A 245 -21.27 -23.53 -16.21
C LYS A 245 -20.41 -22.40 -16.78
N ASN A 246 -20.35 -21.28 -16.08
CA ASN A 246 -19.61 -20.11 -16.57
C ASN A 246 -18.10 -20.27 -16.41
N LEU A 247 -17.64 -20.91 -15.34
CA LEU A 247 -16.21 -21.24 -15.20
C LEU A 247 -15.75 -22.21 -16.30
N GLU A 248 -16.54 -23.24 -16.61
CA GLU A 248 -16.25 -24.19 -17.68
C GLU A 248 -16.25 -23.51 -19.05
N ASN A 249 -17.24 -22.64 -19.33
CA ASN A 249 -17.26 -21.83 -20.56
C ASN A 249 -16.00 -20.96 -20.70
N LEU A 250 -15.56 -20.33 -19.60
CA LEU A 250 -14.33 -19.55 -19.60
C LEU A 250 -13.11 -20.43 -19.89
N LEU A 251 -12.95 -21.55 -19.18
CA LEU A 251 -11.81 -22.46 -19.35
C LEU A 251 -11.76 -23.03 -20.77
N CYS A 252 -12.91 -23.41 -21.35
CA CYS A 252 -13.04 -23.82 -22.74
C CYS A 252 -12.63 -22.75 -23.75
N ALA A 253 -12.87 -21.48 -23.43
CA ALA A 253 -12.59 -20.36 -24.32
C ALA A 253 -11.12 -19.90 -24.29
N ILE A 254 -10.35 -20.34 -23.29
CA ILE A 254 -8.93 -20.03 -23.21
C ILE A 254 -8.18 -20.86 -24.27
N PRO A 255 -7.36 -20.22 -25.12
CA PRO A 255 -6.58 -20.93 -26.14
C PRO A 255 -5.62 -21.95 -25.54
N SER A 256 -5.37 -23.03 -26.30
CA SER A 256 -4.44 -24.16 -26.10
C SER A 256 -3.50 -24.11 -24.88
N ASP A 257 -3.41 -25.24 -24.18
CA ASP A 257 -2.48 -25.55 -23.07
C ASP A 257 -0.99 -25.25 -23.37
N SER A 258 -0.64 -25.11 -24.65
CA SER A 258 0.70 -24.73 -25.10
C SER A 258 1.07 -23.28 -24.76
N VAL A 259 0.12 -22.39 -24.48
CA VAL A 259 0.41 -21.01 -24.07
C VAL A 259 0.40 -20.91 -22.54
N PRO A 260 1.48 -20.40 -21.90
CA PRO A 260 1.47 -20.13 -20.48
C PRO A 260 0.31 -19.20 -20.09
N THR A 261 -0.48 -19.63 -19.12
CA THR A 261 -1.69 -18.94 -18.68
C THR A 261 -1.72 -18.86 -17.17
N ILE A 262 -2.04 -17.66 -16.66
CA ILE A 262 -2.27 -17.39 -15.24
C ILE A 262 -3.73 -16.96 -15.08
N LEU A 263 -4.51 -17.73 -14.32
CA LEU A 263 -5.86 -17.34 -13.87
C LEU A 263 -5.75 -16.88 -12.43
N CYS A 264 -6.27 -15.70 -12.11
CA CYS A 264 -6.20 -15.19 -10.75
C CYS A 264 -7.35 -14.26 -10.40
N GLY A 265 -7.65 -14.19 -9.11
CA GLY A 265 -8.62 -13.26 -8.54
C GLY A 265 -9.43 -13.92 -7.43
N ASP A 266 -10.61 -13.38 -7.16
CA ASP A 266 -11.46 -13.83 -6.06
C ASP A 266 -12.57 -14.76 -6.58
N PHE A 267 -12.46 -16.02 -6.20
CA PHE A 267 -13.37 -17.08 -6.62
C PHE A 267 -14.53 -17.27 -5.63
N ASN A 268 -14.49 -16.58 -4.49
CA ASN A 268 -15.41 -16.76 -3.36
C ASN A 268 -15.69 -18.24 -3.05
N ALA A 269 -14.63 -19.06 -3.10
CA ALA A 269 -14.66 -20.48 -2.80
C ALA A 269 -13.43 -20.77 -1.94
N ASN A 270 -13.62 -21.27 -0.72
CA ASN A 270 -12.50 -21.51 0.17
C ASN A 270 -11.74 -22.77 -0.24
N ILE A 271 -10.51 -22.66 -0.77
CA ILE A 271 -9.77 -23.82 -1.29
C ILE A 271 -9.55 -24.93 -0.24
N ALA A 272 -9.54 -24.58 1.05
CA ALA A 272 -9.39 -25.53 2.14
C ALA A 272 -10.69 -26.29 2.50
N SER A 273 -11.84 -25.85 1.96
CA SER A 273 -13.13 -26.50 2.17
C SER A 273 -13.24 -27.83 1.44
N THR A 274 -14.06 -28.73 1.97
CA THR A 274 -14.43 -30.03 1.38
C THR A 274 -15.84 -30.03 0.79
N ASP A 275 -16.48 -28.86 0.69
CA ASP A 275 -17.80 -28.75 0.09
C ASP A 275 -17.82 -29.10 -1.41
N LEU A 276 -19.02 -29.34 -1.93
CA LEU A 276 -19.25 -29.65 -3.35
C LEU A 276 -18.67 -28.56 -4.26
N LYS A 277 -18.75 -27.29 -3.84
CA LYS A 277 -18.31 -26.15 -4.65
C LYS A 277 -16.81 -26.18 -4.90
N THR A 278 -16.06 -26.35 -3.82
CA THR A 278 -14.60 -26.39 -3.82
C THR A 278 -14.09 -27.65 -4.51
N SER A 279 -14.74 -28.80 -4.26
CA SER A 279 -14.37 -30.07 -4.90
C SER A 279 -14.57 -30.01 -6.42
N THR A 280 -15.70 -29.46 -6.88
CA THR A 280 -15.99 -29.29 -8.31
C THR A 280 -15.04 -28.28 -8.96
N LEU A 281 -14.78 -27.14 -8.31
CA LEU A 281 -13.80 -26.15 -8.76
C LEU A 281 -12.40 -26.77 -8.96
N LYS A 282 -11.92 -27.54 -7.97
CA LYS A 282 -10.63 -28.24 -8.05
C LYS A 282 -10.61 -29.25 -9.20
N GLY A 283 -11.65 -30.07 -9.32
CA GLY A 283 -11.76 -31.05 -10.40
C GLY A 283 -11.76 -30.41 -11.78
N LEU A 284 -12.55 -29.36 -11.96
CA LEU A 284 -12.66 -28.65 -13.24
C LEU A 284 -11.33 -27.98 -13.62
N THR A 285 -10.73 -27.19 -12.72
CA THR A 285 -9.45 -26.53 -13.01
C THR A 285 -8.33 -27.53 -13.28
N ALA A 286 -8.25 -28.63 -12.52
CA ALA A 286 -7.28 -29.70 -12.77
C ALA A 286 -7.52 -30.42 -14.11
N TYR A 287 -8.78 -30.64 -14.50
CA TYR A 287 -9.13 -31.24 -15.79
C TYR A 287 -8.61 -30.41 -16.97
N TYR A 288 -8.67 -29.07 -16.87
CA TYR A 288 -8.07 -28.15 -17.86
C TYR A 288 -6.56 -27.88 -17.62
N GLY A 289 -5.88 -28.71 -16.82
CA GLY A 289 -4.42 -28.66 -16.66
C GLY A 289 -3.90 -27.52 -15.77
N TYR A 290 -4.74 -26.89 -14.95
CA TYR A 290 -4.34 -25.79 -14.08
C TYR A 290 -4.01 -26.25 -12.65
N LEU A 291 -2.87 -25.77 -12.14
CA LEU A 291 -2.39 -26.02 -10.78
C LEU A 291 -2.64 -24.82 -9.88
N GLN A 292 -3.18 -25.05 -8.67
CA GLN A 292 -3.45 -24.00 -7.69
C GLN A 292 -2.24 -23.73 -6.78
N TYR A 293 -1.75 -22.50 -6.79
CA TYR A 293 -0.54 -22.08 -6.07
C TYR A 293 -0.79 -21.42 -4.71
N ILE A 294 -2.02 -21.01 -4.40
CA ILE A 294 -2.37 -20.39 -3.13
C ILE A 294 -2.88 -21.44 -2.14
N GLN A 295 -2.10 -21.66 -1.07
CA GLN A 295 -2.43 -22.61 -0.01
C GLN A 295 -2.69 -21.93 1.34
N GLN A 296 -2.20 -20.71 1.52
CA GLN A 296 -2.34 -19.94 2.75
C GLN A 296 -3.59 -19.05 2.71
N PRO A 297 -4.14 -18.65 3.89
CA PRO A 297 -5.27 -17.73 3.94
C PRO A 297 -5.01 -16.43 3.18
N THR A 298 -6.03 -15.98 2.46
CA THR A 298 -6.01 -14.72 1.70
C THR A 298 -6.97 -13.68 2.25
N HIS A 299 -7.73 -14.04 3.30
CA HIS A 299 -8.69 -13.17 3.93
C HIS A 299 -8.47 -13.14 5.45
N ARG A 300 -8.74 -11.99 6.09
CA ARG A 300 -8.55 -11.79 7.55
C ARG A 300 -9.30 -12.79 8.42
N LYS A 301 -10.39 -13.37 7.92
CA LYS A 301 -11.17 -14.41 8.60
C LYS A 301 -10.57 -15.82 8.49
N GLY A 302 -9.41 -15.98 7.85
CA GLY A 302 -8.70 -17.25 7.72
C GLY A 302 -9.10 -18.10 6.51
N ALA A 303 -10.00 -17.60 5.65
CA ALA A 303 -10.37 -18.28 4.41
C ALA A 303 -9.35 -18.00 3.29
N THR A 304 -9.21 -18.95 2.37
CA THR A 304 -8.41 -18.83 1.14
C THR A 304 -9.37 -18.72 -0.04
N LEU A 305 -9.76 -17.49 -0.37
CA LEU A 305 -10.79 -17.19 -1.38
C LEU A 305 -10.18 -16.69 -2.70
N ASP A 306 -9.00 -16.09 -2.60
CA ASP A 306 -8.26 -15.52 -3.73
C ASP A 306 -7.30 -16.57 -4.26
N HIS A 307 -7.49 -16.96 -5.50
CA HIS A 307 -6.84 -18.12 -6.10
C HIS A 307 -5.88 -17.69 -7.21
N VAL A 308 -4.82 -18.47 -7.40
CA VAL A 308 -3.91 -18.35 -8.54
C VAL A 308 -3.69 -19.72 -9.16
N TYR A 309 -4.19 -19.88 -10.36
CA TYR A 309 -4.08 -21.10 -11.16
C TYR A 309 -3.13 -20.88 -12.32
N VAL A 310 -2.23 -21.84 -12.58
CA VAL A 310 -1.26 -21.76 -13.67
C VAL A 310 -1.19 -23.10 -14.40
N ASN A 311 -1.13 -23.09 -15.72
CA ASN A 311 -0.92 -24.28 -16.58
C ASN A 311 0.57 -24.59 -16.84
N ARG A 312 1.44 -24.14 -15.93
CA ARG A 312 2.88 -24.42 -15.93
C ARG A 312 3.27 -24.88 -14.54
N ASN A 313 4.20 -25.84 -14.50
CA ASN A 313 4.73 -26.34 -13.25
C ASN A 313 5.90 -25.47 -12.80
N PHE A 314 5.73 -24.83 -11.66
CA PHE A 314 6.75 -24.07 -10.98
C PHE A 314 7.01 -24.63 -9.57
N ASP A 315 8.28 -24.67 -9.12
CA ASP A 315 8.64 -25.06 -7.75
C ASP A 315 8.05 -24.11 -6.70
N ASN A 316 7.31 -24.64 -5.72
CA ASN A 316 6.52 -23.89 -4.74
C ASN A 316 7.29 -22.93 -3.82
N SER A 317 8.62 -23.00 -3.73
CA SER A 317 9.40 -22.31 -2.70
C SER A 317 9.73 -20.83 -2.98
N GLU A 318 9.44 -20.30 -4.17
CA GLU A 318 9.92 -18.96 -4.59
C GLU A 318 8.85 -18.00 -5.11
N ILE A 319 7.58 -18.42 -5.14
CA ILE A 319 6.66 -17.88 -6.15
C ILE A 319 5.56 -17.02 -5.56
N THR A 320 5.11 -17.29 -4.34
CA THR A 320 3.92 -16.62 -3.80
C THR A 320 4.17 -16.04 -2.42
N LEU A 321 4.02 -14.71 -2.29
CA LEU A 321 3.95 -14.03 -0.99
C LEU A 321 2.54 -13.48 -0.79
N VAL A 322 1.82 -13.97 0.23
CA VAL A 322 0.55 -13.38 0.64
C VAL A 322 0.78 -12.47 1.84
N THR A 323 0.57 -11.18 1.63
CA THR A 323 0.82 -10.13 2.63
C THR A 323 -0.49 -9.49 3.06
N PRO A 324 -0.81 -9.48 4.37
CA PRO A 324 -1.99 -8.79 4.87
C PRO A 324 -1.99 -7.30 4.51
N LEU A 325 -3.12 -6.81 3.99
CA LEU A 325 -3.34 -5.40 3.75
C LEU A 325 -4.07 -4.76 4.93
N HIS A 326 -3.81 -3.48 5.17
CA HIS A 326 -4.43 -2.74 6.28
C HIS A 326 -5.77 -2.10 5.92
N PHE A 327 -5.99 -1.84 4.63
CA PHE A 327 -7.19 -1.20 4.09
C PHE A 327 -8.17 -2.16 3.41
N SER A 328 -7.82 -3.44 3.29
CA SER A 328 -8.68 -4.50 2.78
C SER A 328 -8.70 -5.68 3.76
N ASP A 329 -9.83 -6.39 3.81
CA ASP A 329 -9.97 -7.69 4.45
C ASP A 329 -9.37 -8.84 3.63
N HIS A 330 -9.18 -8.64 2.33
CA HIS A 330 -8.34 -9.46 1.46
C HIS A 330 -6.85 -9.09 1.62
N PHE A 331 -5.99 -10.07 1.36
CA PHE A 331 -4.55 -9.94 1.41
C PHE A 331 -4.00 -9.73 0.00
N HIS A 332 -2.86 -9.03 -0.09
CA HIS A 332 -2.14 -8.85 -1.33
C HIS A 332 -1.38 -10.14 -1.67
N ILE A 333 -1.63 -10.68 -2.86
CA ILE A 333 -0.89 -11.82 -3.40
C ILE A 333 0.14 -11.30 -4.39
N HIS A 334 1.41 -11.54 -4.09
CA HIS A 334 2.51 -11.31 -5.01
C HIS A 334 2.95 -12.63 -5.62
N LEU A 335 2.88 -12.74 -6.95
CA LEU A 335 3.35 -13.89 -7.71
C LEU A 335 4.62 -13.54 -8.50
N ALA A 336 5.76 -14.07 -8.08
CA ALA A 336 7.04 -13.93 -8.77
C ALA A 336 7.28 -15.17 -9.65
N VAL A 337 7.12 -15.04 -10.95
CA VAL A 337 7.24 -16.17 -11.87
C VAL A 337 8.57 -16.13 -12.62
N PRO A 338 9.45 -17.13 -12.48
CA PRO A 338 10.71 -17.17 -13.21
C PRO A 338 10.46 -17.28 -14.72
N TRP A 339 10.99 -16.31 -15.45
CA TRP A 339 10.85 -16.22 -16.91
C TRP A 339 11.17 -17.52 -17.65
N ARG A 340 12.26 -18.21 -17.23
CA ARG A 340 12.67 -19.46 -17.86
C ARG A 340 11.60 -20.54 -17.72
N LYS A 341 11.00 -20.69 -16.55
CA LYS A 341 9.97 -21.70 -16.28
C LYS A 341 8.63 -21.41 -16.97
N LEU A 342 8.37 -20.14 -17.33
CA LEU A 342 7.19 -19.77 -18.12
C LEU A 342 7.29 -20.25 -19.57
N PHE A 343 8.43 -19.99 -20.22
CA PHE A 343 8.54 -20.11 -21.68
C PHE A 343 9.43 -21.25 -22.16
N TYR A 344 10.14 -21.92 -21.26
CA TYR A 344 11.05 -23.01 -21.57
C TYR A 344 10.71 -24.19 -20.65
N ASN A 345 10.71 -25.39 -21.22
CA ASN A 345 10.50 -26.64 -20.49
C ASN A 345 11.79 -27.10 -19.82
#